data_AF-A0A165DED3-F1
#
_entry.id   AF-A0A165DED3-F1
#
_cell.length_a   1.000
_cell.length_b   1.000
_cell.length_c   1.000
_cell.angle_alpha   90.00
_cell.angle_beta   90.00
_cell.angle_gamma   90.00
#
_symmetry.space_group_name_H-M   'P 1'
#
loop_
_entity.id
_entity.type
_entity.pdbx_description
1 polymer ?
#
loop_
_entity_poly.entity_id
_entity_poly.type
_entity_poly.pdbx_seq_one_letter_code
_entity_poly.pdbx_strand_id
1 'polypeptide(L)'
;MLRNSLHRGVWGRRPKRPQCRFYVTGKIPDYHSKVNFFVFSVDREAAMRKMSLAMSVRCGHRSVLQALGDALPFQSNHIRTKPLLMQAVYLPMWLIHAEIEAKIWQPMAPDGEIQQQSVLCIQQAQRSCMPGIAHDPLSRISFSLQRSNWISFCIPASELHDQPLEEDIIYMEFQRSPLDIVDAVRSFSREQANMGKDTRFHPGTVKEIFFSANPVLMPLWLAQYETVLKQRITVILEAYHDNGRIIVVDTDKPAKPVLTEKKTSVLKLITKFLRRQLPYNRHVYSAEERTDFAHVETLSFVEPEYPPGRVMTEWINEHLSQGLLVNDTVLGRHGDGIPASDWEDPRIRPLVLEDTMRNDLYMEIDCYRRAVEAVLQARKPGYTSKMHGYVAIPNFSRVDNITPRMREITSMYRRVAASNRELREIVPTESLRARLKEAERWMTEWRPDWWEERESGVANPIGNPKSGRGSTARTPRS
;
A
#
# COMPACT_ATOMS: atom_id res chain seq x y z
N MET A 1 27.28 41.87 -28.55
CA MET A 1 25.87 42.18 -28.87
C MET A 1 25.08 40.88 -29.07
N LEU A 2 24.70 40.18 -27.99
CA LEU A 2 23.75 39.07 -28.04
C LEU A 2 22.81 39.23 -26.84
N ARG A 3 21.54 39.50 -27.14
CA ARG A 3 20.46 39.83 -26.19
C ARG A 3 19.97 38.56 -25.51
N ASN A 4 19.96 38.57 -24.18
CA ASN A 4 19.25 37.62 -23.34
C ASN A 4 17.73 37.82 -23.45
N SER A 5 17.05 36.86 -24.06
CA SER A 5 15.59 36.74 -24.09
C SER A 5 15.14 35.87 -22.92
N LEU A 6 14.88 36.49 -21.77
CA LEU A 6 14.19 35.86 -20.65
C LEU A 6 12.68 35.79 -20.97
N HIS A 7 12.20 34.58 -21.31
CA HIS A 7 10.78 34.28 -21.37
C HIS A 7 10.15 34.48 -20.00
N ARG A 8 9.32 35.52 -19.87
CA ARG A 8 8.38 35.67 -18.76
C ARG A 8 7.30 34.59 -18.91
N GLY A 9 7.45 33.50 -18.16
CA GLY A 9 6.40 32.50 -17.99
C GLY A 9 5.14 33.13 -17.42
N VAL A 10 4.02 32.90 -18.11
CA VAL A 10 2.67 33.28 -17.69
C VAL A 10 2.34 32.51 -16.41
N TRP A 11 2.28 33.21 -15.28
CA TRP A 11 1.80 32.66 -14.02
C TRP A 11 0.28 32.45 -14.11
N GLY A 12 -0.11 31.30 -14.67
CA GLY A 12 -1.50 30.84 -14.65
C GLY A 12 -2.02 30.81 -13.21
N ARG A 13 -3.24 31.32 -13.00
CA ARG A 13 -3.94 31.23 -11.72
C ARG A 13 -3.98 29.76 -11.29
N ARG A 14 -3.38 29.43 -10.14
CA ARG A 14 -3.44 28.08 -9.59
C ARG A 14 -4.92 27.69 -9.40
N PRO A 15 -5.34 26.51 -9.86
CA PRO A 15 -6.71 26.05 -9.62
C PRO A 15 -6.98 26.06 -8.11
N LYS A 16 -8.14 26.59 -7.72
CA LYS A 16 -8.61 26.49 -6.34
C LYS A 16 -8.65 25.01 -5.99
N ARG A 17 -7.92 24.61 -4.94
CA ARG A 17 -7.94 23.22 -4.47
C ARG A 17 -9.40 22.84 -4.18
N PRO A 18 -9.91 21.71 -4.71
CA PRO A 18 -11.25 21.26 -4.39
C PRO A 18 -11.35 21.09 -2.87
N GLN A 19 -12.33 21.76 -2.25
CA GLN A 19 -12.71 21.43 -0.88
C GLN A 19 -13.39 20.07 -0.95
N CYS A 20 -12.81 19.07 -0.28
CA CYS A 20 -13.35 17.72 -0.19
C CYS A 20 -14.72 17.81 0.51
N ARG A 21 -15.81 17.78 -0.25
CA ARG A 21 -17.17 17.67 0.29
C ARG A 21 -17.48 16.18 0.38
N PHE A 22 -17.54 15.66 1.60
CA PHE A 22 -17.99 14.30 1.86
C PHE A 22 -19.51 14.28 1.80
N TYR A 23 -20.08 13.47 0.91
CA TYR A 23 -21.51 13.19 0.91
C TYR A 23 -21.76 12.14 2.00
N VAL A 24 -22.57 12.50 3.00
CA VAL A 24 -22.98 11.58 4.07
C VAL A 24 -24.14 10.75 3.53
N THR A 25 -23.86 9.51 3.12
CA THR A 25 -24.91 8.52 2.90
C THR A 25 -25.06 7.71 4.18
N GLY A 26 -26.12 7.95 4.95
CA GLY A 26 -26.43 7.14 6.15
C GLY A 26 -26.82 5.69 5.85
N LYS A 27 -26.70 5.25 4.59
CA LYS A 27 -26.91 3.87 4.15
C LYS A 27 -25.58 3.31 3.68
N ILE A 28 -25.27 2.09 4.11
CA ILE A 28 -24.15 1.30 3.60
C ILE A 28 -24.39 1.09 2.10
N PRO A 29 -23.46 1.51 1.21
CA PRO A 29 -23.51 1.18 -0.20
C PRO A 29 -23.57 -0.33 -0.41
N ASP A 30 -24.22 -0.76 -1.50
CA ASP A 30 -24.26 -2.16 -1.91
C ASP A 30 -22.90 -2.56 -2.51
N TYR A 31 -21.95 -2.90 -1.64
CA TYR A 31 -20.62 -3.31 -2.05
C TYR A 31 -20.62 -4.70 -2.68
N HIS A 32 -19.72 -4.91 -3.63
CA HIS A 32 -19.51 -6.23 -4.22
C HIS A 32 -19.14 -7.26 -3.14
N SER A 33 -19.56 -8.52 -3.30
CA SER A 33 -19.31 -9.61 -2.33
C SER A 33 -17.83 -9.91 -2.09
N LYS A 34 -16.95 -9.44 -2.98
CA LYS A 34 -15.49 -9.54 -2.84
C LYS A 34 -14.91 -8.51 -1.85
N VAL A 35 -15.66 -7.49 -1.45
CA VAL A 35 -15.19 -6.44 -0.54
C VAL A 35 -15.24 -6.95 0.90
N ASN A 36 -14.11 -6.83 1.60
CA ASN A 36 -14.02 -7.10 3.03
C ASN A 36 -13.92 -5.79 3.82
N PHE A 37 -14.36 -5.80 5.07
CA PHE A 37 -14.31 -4.67 5.99
C PHE A 37 -13.39 -4.97 7.14
N PHE A 38 -12.51 -4.04 7.47
CA PHE A 38 -11.83 -4.09 8.75
C PHE A 38 -12.76 -3.58 9.86
N VAL A 39 -12.76 -4.25 11.01
CA VAL A 39 -13.62 -3.85 12.13
C VAL A 39 -13.02 -2.65 12.86
N PHE A 40 -13.86 -1.67 13.23
CA PHE A 40 -13.46 -0.61 14.16
C PHE A 40 -13.06 -1.24 15.50
N SER A 41 -11.78 -1.21 15.83
CA SER A 41 -11.25 -1.62 17.14
C SER A 41 -11.15 -0.45 18.11
N VAL A 42 -11.33 0.79 17.64
CA VAL A 42 -11.18 2.00 18.44
C VAL A 42 -12.48 2.78 18.41
N ASP A 43 -13.15 2.86 19.56
CA ASP A 43 -14.32 3.72 19.74
C ASP A 43 -13.95 5.21 19.63
N ARG A 44 -14.96 6.07 19.47
CA ARG A 44 -14.77 7.51 19.28
C ARG A 44 -14.06 8.19 20.44
N GLU A 45 -14.37 7.85 21.67
CA GLU A 45 -13.74 8.50 22.82
C GLU A 45 -12.25 8.12 22.91
N ALA A 46 -11.93 6.85 22.70
CA ALA A 46 -10.57 6.33 22.66
C ALA A 46 -9.78 6.97 21.51
N ALA A 47 -10.39 7.10 20.33
CA ALA A 47 -9.81 7.79 19.19
C ALA A 47 -9.55 9.27 19.50
N MET A 48 -10.53 9.95 20.12
CA MET A 48 -10.42 11.35 20.49
C MET A 48 -9.33 11.57 21.57
N ARG A 49 -9.22 10.68 22.56
CA ARG A 49 -8.13 10.67 23.55
C ARG A 49 -6.76 10.52 22.86
N LYS A 50 -6.59 9.52 22.00
CA LYS A 50 -5.35 9.24 21.25
C LYS A 50 -4.91 10.44 20.41
N MET A 51 -5.83 11.01 19.63
CA MET A 51 -5.53 12.17 18.78
C MET A 51 -5.30 13.45 19.58
N SER A 52 -6.03 13.68 20.67
CA SER A 52 -5.90 14.89 21.50
C SER A 52 -4.49 15.06 22.07
N LEU A 53 -3.82 13.95 22.42
CA LEU A 53 -2.45 14.00 22.94
C LEU A 53 -1.49 14.52 21.87
N ALA A 54 -1.52 13.94 20.66
CA ALA A 54 -0.70 14.38 19.53
C ALA A 54 -0.99 15.85 19.15
N MET A 55 -2.25 16.25 19.22
CA MET A 55 -2.69 17.58 18.80
C MET A 55 -2.48 18.68 19.84
N SER A 56 -2.44 18.37 21.13
CA SER A 56 -2.13 19.36 22.17
C SER A 56 -0.79 20.06 21.93
N VAL A 57 0.21 19.31 21.46
CA VAL A 57 1.55 19.82 21.12
C VAL A 57 1.52 20.56 19.78
N ARG A 58 0.88 19.98 18.76
CA ARG A 58 0.87 20.55 17.39
C ARG A 58 0.06 21.83 17.28
N CYS A 59 -1.07 21.94 17.99
CA CYS A 59 -1.92 23.13 17.96
C CYS A 59 -1.38 24.31 18.79
N GLY A 60 -0.32 24.12 19.57
CA GLY A 60 0.27 25.19 20.39
C GLY A 60 -0.53 25.58 21.62
N HIS A 61 -1.54 24.79 22.01
CA HIS A 61 -2.42 25.09 23.15
C HIS A 61 -1.74 24.93 24.52
N ARG A 62 -0.58 24.27 24.60
CA ARG A 62 0.16 24.04 25.86
C ARG A 62 1.67 24.04 25.69
N SER A 63 2.38 24.28 26.80
CA SER A 63 3.82 24.00 26.86
C SER A 63 4.03 22.49 26.82
N VAL A 64 5.13 22.04 26.18
CA VAL A 64 5.49 20.60 26.13
C VAL A 64 5.51 19.98 27.52
N LEU A 65 5.96 20.72 28.54
CA LEU A 65 6.06 20.23 29.91
C LEU A 65 4.70 19.86 30.49
N GLN A 66 3.64 20.61 30.13
CA GLN A 66 2.28 20.22 30.48
C GLN A 66 1.93 18.92 29.76
N ALA A 67 2.13 18.83 28.43
CA ALA A 67 1.86 17.63 27.64
C ALA A 67 2.62 16.37 28.13
N LEU A 68 3.80 16.53 28.74
CA LEU A 68 4.58 15.45 29.36
C LEU A 68 4.03 15.01 30.71
N GLY A 69 3.73 15.95 31.61
CA GLY A 69 3.08 15.61 32.90
C GLY A 69 1.72 14.95 32.68
N ASP A 70 1.05 15.37 31.61
CA ASP A 70 -0.23 14.92 31.11
C ASP A 70 -0.24 13.50 30.52
N ALA A 71 0.93 12.95 30.15
CA ALA A 71 1.08 11.62 29.57
C ALA A 71 1.45 10.54 30.62
N LEU A 72 1.59 10.94 31.89
CA LEU A 72 1.74 10.01 33.00
C LEU A 72 0.42 9.25 33.22
N PRO A 73 0.48 7.94 33.54
CA PRO A 73 -0.69 7.05 33.60
C PRO A 73 -1.76 7.46 34.62
N PHE A 74 -1.44 8.37 35.56
CA PHE A 74 -2.33 8.80 36.63
C PHE A 74 -3.34 9.90 36.24
N GLN A 75 -3.25 10.49 35.03
CA GLN A 75 -4.16 11.57 34.57
C GLN A 75 -4.85 11.29 33.22
N SER A 76 -4.90 10.02 32.80
CA SER A 76 -5.19 9.58 31.41
C SER A 76 -6.63 9.82 30.89
N ASN A 77 -7.59 10.21 31.73
CA ASN A 77 -9.01 10.29 31.33
C ASN A 77 -9.46 11.64 30.76
N HIS A 78 -8.63 12.69 30.78
CA HIS A 78 -9.07 14.01 30.31
C HIS A 78 -8.82 14.20 28.80
N ILE A 79 -9.89 14.41 28.03
CA ILE A 79 -9.81 14.87 26.62
C ILE A 79 -9.42 16.36 26.64
N ARG A 80 -8.17 16.65 26.29
CA ARG A 80 -7.59 18.00 26.49
C ARG A 80 -7.84 18.97 25.35
N THR A 81 -7.77 18.47 24.13
CA THR A 81 -8.07 19.24 22.92
C THR A 81 -9.16 18.49 22.21
N LYS A 82 -10.36 19.07 22.19
CA LYS A 82 -11.48 18.50 21.43
C LYS A 82 -11.33 18.88 19.97
N PRO A 83 -11.50 17.94 19.03
CA PRO A 83 -11.58 18.29 17.63
C PRO A 83 -12.83 19.14 17.37
N LEU A 84 -12.75 20.05 16.39
CA LEU A 84 -13.89 20.80 15.87
C LEU A 84 -14.92 19.88 15.22
N LEU A 85 -14.41 18.87 14.50
CA LEU A 85 -15.20 17.87 13.79
C LEU A 85 -14.49 16.53 13.93
N MET A 86 -15.25 15.47 14.15
CA MET A 86 -14.74 14.10 14.17
C MET A 86 -15.73 13.18 13.49
N GLN A 87 -15.23 12.33 12.60
CA GLN A 87 -16.03 11.53 11.69
C GLN A 87 -15.40 10.15 11.50
N ALA A 88 -16.19 9.10 11.65
CA ALA A 88 -15.81 7.74 11.29
C ALA A 88 -15.97 7.54 9.78
N VAL A 89 -15.00 6.91 9.14
CA VAL A 89 -14.97 6.69 7.69
C VAL A 89 -14.46 5.29 7.37
N TYR A 90 -15.11 4.60 6.43
CA TYR A 90 -14.57 3.44 5.73
C TYR A 90 -13.94 3.87 4.41
N LEU A 91 -12.61 3.79 4.35
CA LEU A 91 -11.81 4.16 3.18
C LEU A 91 -11.54 2.91 2.31
N PRO A 92 -11.89 2.90 1.02
CA PRO A 92 -11.60 1.79 0.13
C PRO A 92 -10.11 1.74 -0.16
N MET A 93 -9.57 0.54 -0.06
CA MET A 93 -8.17 0.23 -0.25
C MET A 93 -8.06 -1.08 -1.04
N TRP A 94 -6.97 -1.23 -1.76
CA TRP A 94 -6.57 -2.46 -2.43
C TRP A 94 -5.35 -3.01 -1.75
N LEU A 95 -5.41 -4.28 -1.38
CA LEU A 95 -4.26 -5.05 -0.94
C LEU A 95 -3.75 -5.85 -2.14
N ILE A 96 -2.52 -5.57 -2.52
CA ILE A 96 -1.96 -6.02 -3.80
C ILE A 96 -0.81 -7.00 -3.51
N HIS A 97 -0.90 -8.16 -4.16
CA HIS A 97 0.21 -9.10 -4.33
C HIS A 97 0.57 -9.06 -5.80
N ALA A 98 1.75 -8.56 -6.14
CA ALA A 98 2.16 -8.45 -7.53
C ALA A 98 3.61 -8.87 -7.73
N GLU A 99 3.87 -9.48 -8.87
CA GLU A 99 5.20 -9.68 -9.41
C GLU A 99 5.25 -9.07 -10.80
N ILE A 100 6.13 -8.08 -10.96
CA ILE A 100 6.27 -7.31 -12.18
C ILE A 100 7.68 -7.49 -12.71
N GLU A 101 7.79 -7.79 -14.00
CA GLU A 101 9.04 -7.92 -14.73
C GLU A 101 9.26 -6.70 -15.63
N ALA A 102 10.47 -6.14 -15.66
CA ALA A 102 10.83 -5.04 -16.55
C ALA A 102 12.32 -5.09 -16.93
N LYS A 103 12.68 -4.54 -18.10
CA LYS A 103 14.08 -4.32 -18.48
C LYS A 103 14.56 -2.98 -17.93
N ILE A 104 15.64 -3.01 -17.16
CA ILE A 104 16.32 -1.84 -16.59
C ILE A 104 17.62 -1.58 -17.35
N TRP A 105 17.92 -0.32 -17.59
CA TRP A 105 19.19 0.15 -18.11
C TRP A 105 19.97 0.73 -16.93
N GLN A 106 21.15 0.18 -16.67
CA GLN A 106 22.03 0.58 -15.58
C GLN A 106 23.47 0.72 -16.09
N PRO A 107 24.26 1.69 -15.58
CA PRO A 107 25.70 1.75 -15.84
C PRO A 107 26.41 0.56 -15.17
N MET A 108 27.28 -0.12 -15.92
CA MET A 108 28.03 -1.29 -15.46
C MET A 108 29.30 -0.96 -14.67
N ALA A 109 29.87 0.24 -14.85
CA ALA A 109 31.14 0.59 -14.24
C ALA A 109 31.12 2.00 -13.60
N PRO A 110 31.77 2.17 -12.43
CA PRO A 110 31.79 3.44 -11.69
C PRO A 110 32.61 4.55 -12.37
N ASP A 111 33.44 4.19 -13.36
CA ASP A 111 34.27 5.08 -14.17
C ASP A 111 33.51 5.76 -15.32
N GLY A 112 32.23 5.45 -15.51
CA GLY A 112 31.37 6.14 -16.46
C GLY A 112 31.56 5.72 -17.92
N GLU A 113 32.28 4.63 -18.20
CA GLU A 113 32.16 3.99 -19.51
C GLU A 113 30.77 3.36 -19.61
N ILE A 114 29.92 4.03 -20.40
CA ILE A 114 28.49 3.73 -20.57
C ILE A 114 28.32 2.44 -21.38
N GLN A 115 28.64 1.28 -20.80
CA GLN A 115 28.04 0.03 -21.22
C GLN A 115 26.70 -0.09 -20.51
N GLN A 116 25.65 0.42 -21.18
CA GLN A 116 24.27 0.22 -20.75
C GLN A 116 23.90 -1.25 -21.00
N GLN A 117 23.79 -2.04 -19.93
CA GLN A 117 23.20 -3.37 -20.03
C GLN A 117 21.71 -3.29 -19.70
N SER A 118 20.91 -3.92 -20.55
CA SER A 118 19.51 -4.21 -20.24
C SER A 118 19.49 -5.41 -19.28
N VAL A 119 19.19 -5.17 -18.01
CA VAL A 119 19.05 -6.20 -16.98
C VAL A 119 17.56 -6.47 -16.76
N LEU A 120 17.19 -7.74 -16.63
CA LEU A 120 15.84 -8.13 -16.22
C LEU A 120 15.68 -7.89 -14.72
N CYS A 121 14.74 -7.03 -14.34
CA CYS A 121 14.37 -6.82 -12.94
C CYS A 121 13.00 -7.38 -12.68
N ILE A 122 12.88 -8.11 -11.58
CA ILE A 122 11.62 -8.64 -11.10
C ILE A 122 11.37 -8.07 -9.72
N GLN A 123 10.19 -7.47 -9.59
CA GLN A 123 9.78 -6.76 -8.41
C GLN A 123 8.59 -7.47 -7.80
N GLN A 124 8.73 -7.87 -6.54
CA GLN A 124 7.66 -8.46 -5.78
C GLN A 124 7.10 -7.44 -4.79
N ALA A 125 5.81 -7.17 -4.91
CA ALA A 125 5.04 -6.36 -4.01
C ALA A 125 4.15 -7.29 -3.20
N GLN A 126 4.58 -7.65 -1.99
CA GLN A 126 3.78 -8.44 -1.06
C GLN A 126 3.01 -7.49 -0.15
N ARG A 127 1.67 -7.65 -0.08
CA ARG A 127 0.80 -6.88 0.82
C ARG A 127 0.94 -5.36 0.66
N SER A 128 1.19 -4.92 -0.57
CA SER A 128 1.21 -3.49 -0.90
C SER A 128 -0.19 -2.92 -0.79
N CYS A 129 -0.31 -1.65 -0.43
CA CYS A 129 -1.59 -1.04 -0.09
C CYS A 129 -1.81 0.19 -0.95
N MET A 130 -2.84 0.17 -1.80
CA MET A 130 -3.20 1.29 -2.66
C MET A 130 -4.57 1.84 -2.29
N PRO A 131 -4.73 3.16 -2.07
CA PRO A 131 -6.05 3.77 -1.94
C PRO A 131 -6.92 3.52 -3.18
N GLY A 132 -8.13 3.03 -2.94
CA GLY A 132 -9.16 2.86 -3.97
C GLY A 132 -9.90 4.16 -4.31
N ILE A 133 -9.55 5.29 -3.70
CA ILE A 133 -10.17 6.60 -3.94
C ILE A 133 -9.28 7.54 -4.77
N ALA A 134 -9.89 8.57 -5.33
CA ALA A 134 -9.22 9.66 -6.04
C ALA A 134 -9.08 10.96 -5.24
N HIS A 135 -9.61 11.03 -4.02
CA HIS A 135 -9.69 12.27 -3.26
C HIS A 135 -8.43 12.55 -2.43
N ASP A 136 -7.74 13.64 -2.78
CA ASP A 136 -6.63 14.18 -2.00
C ASP A 136 -7.12 14.76 -0.66
N PRO A 137 -6.34 14.63 0.44
CA PRO A 137 -5.01 14.02 0.50
C PRO A 137 -5.02 12.49 0.71
N LEU A 138 -6.19 11.90 0.96
CA LEU A 138 -6.32 10.50 1.37
C LEU A 138 -5.83 9.53 0.29
N SER A 139 -6.00 9.86 -0.99
CA SER A 139 -5.45 9.10 -2.11
C SER A 139 -3.92 9.05 -2.15
N ARG A 140 -3.22 9.91 -1.39
CA ARG A 140 -1.76 10.01 -1.34
C ARG A 140 -1.14 9.42 -0.07
N ILE A 141 -1.96 8.86 0.81
CA ILE A 141 -1.49 8.33 2.08
C ILE A 141 -1.45 6.81 2.00
N SER A 142 -0.28 6.24 2.31
CA SER A 142 -0.18 4.79 2.47
C SER A 142 -0.72 4.36 3.84
N PHE A 143 -1.72 3.48 3.79
CA PHE A 143 -2.26 2.77 4.94
C PHE A 143 -1.68 1.34 5.03
N SER A 144 -0.43 1.12 4.58
CA SER A 144 0.25 -0.19 4.58
C SER A 144 0.14 -0.94 5.92
N LEU A 145 -0.21 -2.22 5.88
CA LEU A 145 -0.50 -3.06 7.03
C LEU A 145 0.72 -3.90 7.43
N GLN A 146 1.65 -3.32 8.18
CA GLN A 146 2.91 -3.99 8.55
C GLN A 146 2.78 -5.12 9.59
N ARG A 147 1.57 -5.48 10.06
CA ARG A 147 1.39 -6.47 11.15
C ARG A 147 0.98 -7.84 10.60
N SER A 148 1.65 -8.91 11.01
CA SER A 148 1.47 -10.25 10.44
C SER A 148 0.10 -10.92 10.64
N ASN A 149 -0.83 -10.32 11.40
CA ASN A 149 -2.14 -10.90 11.71
C ASN A 149 -3.33 -10.00 11.36
N TRP A 150 -3.18 -9.03 10.46
CA TRP A 150 -4.24 -8.05 10.21
C TRP A 150 -5.51 -8.66 9.58
N ILE A 151 -5.41 -9.82 8.90
CA ILE A 151 -6.55 -10.47 8.22
C ILE A 151 -7.62 -10.92 9.20
N SER A 152 -7.26 -11.27 10.45
CA SER A 152 -8.25 -11.68 11.47
C SER A 152 -9.19 -10.55 11.90
N PHE A 153 -8.90 -9.31 11.53
CA PHE A 153 -9.76 -8.16 11.80
C PHE A 153 -10.68 -7.83 10.63
N CYS A 154 -10.68 -8.65 9.57
CA CYS A 154 -11.51 -8.46 8.40
C CYS A 154 -12.74 -9.36 8.44
N ILE A 155 -13.89 -8.79 8.10
CA ILE A 155 -15.15 -9.51 7.90
C ILE A 155 -15.66 -9.29 6.46
N PRO A 156 -16.36 -10.25 5.86
CA PRO A 156 -17.06 -10.04 4.59
C PRO A 156 -18.10 -8.92 4.66
N ALA A 157 -18.37 -8.26 3.52
CA ALA A 157 -19.42 -7.24 3.41
C ALA A 157 -20.79 -7.70 3.92
N SER A 158 -21.13 -8.96 3.67
CA SER A 158 -22.41 -9.56 4.10
C SER A 158 -22.60 -9.58 5.61
N GLU A 159 -21.51 -9.65 6.39
CA GLU A 159 -21.56 -9.71 7.86
C GLU A 159 -21.61 -8.31 8.51
N LEU A 160 -21.35 -7.24 7.74
CA LEU A 160 -21.33 -5.88 8.29
C LEU A 160 -22.73 -5.41 8.68
N HIS A 161 -23.76 -5.80 7.91
CA HIS A 161 -25.15 -5.37 8.15
C HIS A 161 -25.69 -5.78 9.52
N ASP A 162 -25.09 -6.80 10.14
CA ASP A 162 -25.51 -7.34 11.43
C ASP A 162 -24.83 -6.61 12.61
N GLN A 163 -23.88 -5.72 12.35
CA GLN A 163 -23.22 -4.96 13.40
C GLN A 163 -24.01 -3.68 13.71
N PRO A 164 -24.49 -3.48 14.95
CA PRO A 164 -25.10 -2.21 15.34
C PRO A 164 -24.00 -1.15 15.38
N LEU A 165 -23.97 -0.31 14.35
CA LEU A 165 -23.04 0.82 14.32
C LEU A 165 -23.72 1.98 15.03
N GLU A 166 -23.23 2.30 16.23
CA GLU A 166 -23.75 3.39 17.08
C GLU A 166 -23.51 4.79 16.48
N GLU A 167 -22.75 4.88 15.39
CA GLU A 167 -22.22 6.13 14.85
C GLU A 167 -22.55 6.31 13.37
N ASP A 168 -22.73 7.55 12.95
CA ASP A 168 -22.88 7.92 11.54
C ASP A 168 -21.55 7.66 10.82
N ILE A 169 -21.32 6.45 10.30
CA ILE A 169 -20.10 6.12 9.56
C ILE A 169 -20.27 6.51 8.09
N ILE A 170 -19.27 7.17 7.52
CA ILE A 170 -19.23 7.47 6.07
C ILE A 170 -18.57 6.30 5.34
N TYR A 171 -19.26 5.77 4.34
CA TYR A 171 -18.75 4.72 3.47
C TYR A 171 -18.29 5.32 2.15
N MET A 172 -17.02 5.14 1.80
CA MET A 172 -16.48 5.66 0.54
C MET A 172 -16.43 4.56 -0.53
N GLU A 173 -16.86 4.90 -1.75
CA GLU A 173 -16.88 3.99 -2.89
C GLU A 173 -15.51 3.85 -3.56
N PHE A 174 -15.25 2.69 -4.16
CA PHE A 174 -14.08 2.45 -4.98
C PHE A 174 -14.17 3.28 -6.27
N GLN A 175 -13.17 4.14 -6.49
CA GLN A 175 -13.03 5.01 -7.65
C GLN A 175 -11.85 4.63 -8.56
N ARG A 176 -10.98 3.72 -8.10
CA ARG A 176 -9.77 3.28 -8.81
C ARG A 176 -9.60 1.77 -8.72
N SER A 177 -9.10 1.18 -9.80
CA SER A 177 -8.66 -0.20 -9.86
C SER A 177 -7.13 -0.27 -9.88
N PRO A 178 -6.50 -1.25 -9.20
CA PRO A 178 -5.06 -1.45 -9.25
C PRO A 178 -4.61 -2.13 -10.55
N LEU A 179 -5.53 -2.73 -11.31
CA LEU A 179 -5.23 -3.44 -12.55
C LEU A 179 -4.70 -2.51 -13.64
N ASP A 180 -5.13 -1.25 -13.61
CA ASP A 180 -4.75 -0.23 -14.59
C ASP A 180 -3.32 0.30 -14.36
N ILE A 181 -2.70 0.01 -13.21
CA ILE A 181 -1.35 0.51 -12.87
C ILE A 181 -0.32 0.00 -13.87
N VAL A 182 -0.41 -1.26 -14.29
CA VAL A 182 0.59 -1.85 -15.19
C VAL A 182 0.54 -1.17 -16.56
N ASP A 183 -0.67 -0.93 -17.08
CA ASP A 183 -0.85 -0.25 -18.36
C ASP A 183 -0.50 1.24 -18.26
N ALA A 184 -0.80 1.88 -17.12
CA ALA A 184 -0.33 3.21 -16.80
C ALA A 184 1.20 3.29 -16.87
N VAL A 185 1.91 2.38 -16.19
CA VAL A 185 3.38 2.34 -16.19
C VAL A 185 3.94 2.06 -17.58
N ARG A 186 3.31 1.19 -18.39
CA ARG A 186 3.71 0.94 -19.79
C ARG A 186 3.62 2.18 -20.67
N SER A 187 2.66 3.07 -20.36
CA SER A 187 2.44 4.31 -21.11
C SER A 187 3.43 5.43 -20.76
N PHE A 188 4.33 5.21 -19.80
CA PHE A 188 5.25 6.24 -19.35
C PHE A 188 6.20 6.72 -20.45
N SER A 189 6.46 8.02 -20.44
CA SER A 189 7.55 8.59 -21.24
C SER A 189 8.91 8.14 -20.69
N ARG A 190 9.95 8.36 -21.48
CA ARG A 190 11.33 8.05 -21.07
C ARG A 190 11.75 8.83 -19.83
N GLU A 191 11.27 10.06 -19.69
CA GLU A 191 11.54 10.93 -18.54
C GLU A 191 10.84 10.43 -17.29
N GLN A 192 9.59 9.97 -17.40
CA GLN A 192 8.84 9.39 -16.29
C GLN A 192 9.45 8.06 -15.83
N ALA A 193 9.96 7.25 -16.76
CA ALA A 193 10.63 5.99 -16.46
C ALA A 193 12.03 6.13 -15.84
N ASN A 194 12.49 7.35 -15.61
CA ASN A 194 13.79 7.62 -15.01
C ASN A 194 13.72 7.46 -13.49
N MET A 195 14.49 6.51 -12.95
CA MET A 195 14.51 6.17 -11.52
C MET A 195 15.67 6.85 -10.77
N GLY A 196 16.53 7.63 -11.46
CA GLY A 196 17.66 8.29 -10.84
C GLY A 196 18.54 9.02 -11.84
N LYS A 197 19.82 9.25 -11.51
CA LYS A 197 20.74 9.90 -12.45
C LYS A 197 21.05 9.02 -13.66
N ASP A 198 21.18 7.71 -13.45
CA ASP A 198 21.68 6.79 -14.47
C ASP A 198 20.86 5.49 -14.61
N THR A 199 19.79 5.34 -13.82
CA THR A 199 18.96 4.13 -13.84
C THR A 199 17.59 4.44 -14.41
N ARG A 200 17.21 3.73 -15.47
CA ARG A 200 15.87 3.83 -16.07
C ARG A 200 15.32 2.46 -16.40
N PHE A 201 14.02 2.26 -16.32
CA PHE A 201 13.40 1.06 -16.92
C PHE A 201 12.81 1.39 -18.29
N HIS A 202 12.51 0.36 -19.08
CA HIS A 202 11.84 0.51 -20.37
C HIS A 202 10.33 0.24 -20.20
N PRO A 203 9.46 1.27 -20.23
CA PRO A 203 8.01 1.15 -19.99
C PRO A 203 7.34 0.03 -20.79
N GLY A 204 7.60 -0.04 -22.11
CA GLY A 204 7.01 -1.07 -22.97
C GLY A 204 7.46 -2.51 -22.70
N THR A 205 8.41 -2.73 -21.78
CA THR A 205 8.86 -4.07 -21.38
C THR A 205 8.23 -4.55 -20.08
N VAL A 206 7.45 -3.68 -19.42
CA VAL A 206 6.80 -4.00 -18.16
C VAL A 206 5.77 -5.09 -18.40
N LYS A 207 5.93 -6.21 -17.72
CA LYS A 207 5.04 -7.37 -17.78
C LYS A 207 4.60 -7.72 -16.38
N GLU A 208 3.29 -7.88 -16.23
CA GLU A 208 2.72 -8.53 -15.07
C GLU A 208 3.01 -10.03 -15.17
N ILE A 209 3.81 -10.55 -14.24
CA ILE A 209 3.98 -11.98 -14.07
C ILE A 209 2.84 -12.46 -13.20
N PHE A 210 2.74 -11.94 -11.97
CA PHE A 210 1.71 -12.28 -10.98
C PHE A 210 0.96 -11.04 -10.52
N PHE A 211 -0.36 -11.13 -10.33
CA PHE A 211 -1.14 -10.03 -9.77
C PHE A 211 -2.45 -10.50 -9.15
N SER A 212 -2.64 -10.18 -7.87
CA SER A 212 -3.87 -10.37 -7.13
C SER A 212 -4.19 -9.08 -6.37
N ALA A 213 -5.45 -8.70 -6.37
CA ALA A 213 -5.96 -7.52 -5.70
C ALA A 213 -7.14 -7.89 -4.79
N ASN A 214 -7.04 -7.57 -3.51
CA ASN A 214 -8.07 -7.80 -2.52
C ASN A 214 -8.67 -6.46 -2.07
N PRO A 215 -9.93 -6.17 -2.43
CA PRO A 215 -10.60 -4.93 -2.05
C PRO A 215 -10.98 -4.97 -0.58
N VAL A 216 -10.62 -3.93 0.17
CA VAL A 216 -10.94 -3.81 1.59
C VAL A 216 -11.40 -2.40 1.95
N LEU A 217 -12.22 -2.29 2.99
CA LEU A 217 -12.64 -1.03 3.57
C LEU A 217 -11.96 -0.84 4.92
N MET A 218 -11.09 0.17 4.97
CA MET A 218 -10.25 0.50 6.12
C MET A 218 -10.97 1.50 7.04
N PRO A 219 -11.23 1.17 8.31
CA PRO A 219 -11.86 2.07 9.26
C PRO A 219 -10.86 3.13 9.71
N LEU A 220 -11.26 4.39 9.54
CA LEU A 220 -10.49 5.56 9.90
C LEU A 220 -11.33 6.50 10.76
N TRP A 221 -10.65 7.18 11.69
CA TRP A 221 -11.16 8.36 12.37
C TRP A 221 -10.55 9.60 11.74
N LEU A 222 -11.38 10.46 11.17
CA LEU A 222 -10.98 11.77 10.67
C LEU A 222 -11.35 12.83 11.71
N ALA A 223 -10.39 13.64 12.13
CA ALA A 223 -10.62 14.71 13.08
C ALA A 223 -10.00 16.03 12.59
N GLN A 224 -10.73 17.13 12.73
CA GLN A 224 -10.24 18.47 12.42
C GLN A 224 -9.97 19.23 13.70
N TYR A 225 -8.79 19.84 13.79
CA TYR A 225 -8.36 20.66 14.92
C TYR A 225 -8.07 22.08 14.45
N GLU A 226 -8.17 23.02 15.38
CA GLU A 226 -7.75 24.40 15.19
C GLU A 226 -6.52 24.71 16.03
N THR A 227 -5.50 25.31 15.41
CA THR A 227 -4.31 25.78 16.11
C THR A 227 -4.58 27.12 16.81
N VAL A 228 -3.70 27.53 17.72
CA VAL A 228 -3.73 28.89 18.30
C VAL A 228 -3.66 30.00 17.23
N LEU A 229 -3.12 29.69 16.04
CA LEU A 229 -3.07 30.58 14.88
C LEU A 229 -4.30 30.47 13.97
N LYS A 230 -5.36 29.79 14.42
CA LYS A 230 -6.60 29.57 13.65
C LYS A 230 -6.41 28.79 12.34
N GLN A 231 -5.32 28.02 12.24
CA GLN A 231 -5.09 27.12 11.11
C GLN A 231 -5.79 25.80 11.35
N ARG A 232 -6.27 25.17 10.27
CA ARG A 232 -6.97 23.89 10.35
C ARG A 232 -6.00 22.76 10.07
N ILE A 233 -5.92 21.82 11.01
CA ILE A 233 -5.14 20.60 10.86
C ILE A 233 -6.11 19.42 10.80
N THR A 234 -5.93 18.55 9.82
CA THR A 234 -6.68 17.29 9.73
C THR A 234 -5.80 16.18 10.28
N VAL A 235 -6.40 15.34 11.12
CA VAL A 235 -5.75 14.20 11.76
C VAL A 235 -6.52 12.95 11.36
N ILE A 236 -5.80 11.94 10.93
CA ILE A 236 -6.34 10.65 10.54
C ILE A 236 -5.81 9.64 11.56
N LEU A 237 -6.68 8.84 12.13
CA LEU A 237 -6.31 7.71 12.98
C LEU A 237 -6.81 6.42 12.34
N GLU A 238 -5.90 5.47 12.14
CA GLU A 238 -6.26 4.11 11.75
C GLU A 238 -6.98 3.40 12.88
N ALA A 239 -8.22 2.98 12.64
CA ALA A 239 -9.12 2.48 13.68
C ALA A 239 -9.26 0.95 13.67
N TYR A 240 -8.57 0.24 12.77
CA TYR A 240 -8.64 -1.23 12.69
C TYR A 240 -7.85 -1.96 13.78
N HIS A 241 -7.15 -1.21 14.64
CA HIS A 241 -6.44 -1.75 15.80
C HIS A 241 -6.24 -0.69 16.88
N ASP A 242 -6.07 -1.12 18.13
CA ASP A 242 -5.90 -0.22 19.27
C ASP A 242 -4.69 0.71 19.14
N ASN A 243 -3.62 0.24 18.53
CA ASN A 243 -2.41 1.04 18.34
C ASN A 243 -2.36 1.68 16.95
N GLY A 244 -3.49 2.27 16.57
CA GLY A 244 -3.72 3.11 15.39
C GLY A 244 -2.55 4.02 15.05
N ARG A 245 -2.14 4.09 13.79
CA ARG A 245 -1.25 5.16 13.36
C ARG A 245 -2.03 6.47 13.29
N ILE A 246 -1.37 7.56 13.69
CA ILE A 246 -1.91 8.91 13.62
C ILE A 246 -1.17 9.66 12.52
N ILE A 247 -1.91 10.11 11.52
CA ILE A 247 -1.36 10.80 10.36
C ILE A 247 -1.89 12.23 10.40
N VAL A 248 -0.97 13.20 10.40
CA VAL A 248 -1.30 14.62 10.45
C VAL A 248 -1.16 15.19 9.05
N VAL A 249 -2.26 15.71 8.53
CA VAL A 249 -2.32 16.42 7.26
C VAL A 249 -2.47 17.92 7.53
N ASP A 250 -1.43 18.68 7.19
CA ASP A 250 -1.49 20.13 7.21
C ASP A 250 -2.13 20.62 5.90
N THR A 251 -3.40 21.02 5.96
CA THR A 251 -4.13 21.46 4.76
C THR A 251 -3.74 22.88 4.35
N ASP A 252 -3.33 23.69 5.33
CA ASP A 252 -2.86 25.04 5.12
C ASP A 252 -1.35 24.97 4.94
N LYS A 253 -0.84 25.24 3.72
CA LYS A 253 0.62 25.30 3.48
C LYS A 253 1.25 26.08 4.64
N PRO A 254 2.25 25.53 5.35
CA PRO A 254 2.78 26.20 6.51
C PRO A 254 3.22 27.59 6.05
N ALA A 255 2.54 28.63 6.55
CA ALA A 255 3.17 29.92 6.67
C ALA A 255 4.49 29.60 7.36
N LYS A 256 5.61 29.82 6.65
CA LYS A 256 6.97 29.39 7.03
C LYS A 256 7.07 29.32 8.56
N PRO A 257 7.38 28.16 9.16
CA PRO A 257 7.21 27.94 10.59
C PRO A 257 7.77 29.13 11.35
N VAL A 258 6.88 29.89 12.00
CA VAL A 258 7.22 31.13 12.73
C VAL A 258 8.13 30.83 13.92
N LEU A 259 8.32 29.55 14.25
CA LEU A 259 9.36 29.04 15.12
C LEU A 259 10.71 29.02 14.41
N THR A 260 11.35 30.19 14.43
CA THR A 260 12.77 30.44 14.14
C THR A 260 13.71 29.29 14.52
N GLU A 261 14.66 28.99 13.62
CA GLU A 261 15.63 27.88 13.68
C GLU A 261 16.32 27.68 15.04
N LYS A 262 16.45 28.71 15.88
CA LYS A 262 17.12 28.63 17.19
C LYS A 262 16.34 27.89 18.29
N LYS A 263 15.01 27.73 18.20
CA LYS A 263 14.24 26.90 19.16
C LYS A 263 14.11 25.43 18.74
N THR A 264 14.70 25.05 17.60
CA THR A 264 14.52 23.70 17.03
C THR A 264 15.26 22.61 17.79
N SER A 265 16.36 22.89 18.51
CA SER A 265 17.13 21.84 19.20
C SER A 265 16.35 21.21 20.36
N VAL A 266 15.71 22.03 21.20
CA VAL A 266 14.91 21.55 22.33
C VAL A 266 13.64 20.86 21.84
N LEU A 267 12.96 21.42 20.84
CA LEU A 267 11.80 20.78 20.20
C LEU A 267 12.16 19.46 19.49
N LYS A 268 13.31 19.37 18.82
CA LYS A 268 13.82 18.12 18.23
C LYS A 268 14.14 17.08 19.31
N LEU A 269 14.75 17.48 20.41
CA LEU A 269 15.09 16.58 21.52
C LEU A 269 13.82 16.09 22.24
N ILE A 270 12.86 16.98 22.45
CA ILE A 270 11.53 16.68 22.98
C ILE A 270 10.75 15.78 22.03
N THR A 271 10.68 16.09 20.74
CA THR A 271 9.95 15.24 19.78
C THR A 271 10.62 13.87 19.64
N LYS A 272 11.95 13.80 19.68
CA LYS A 272 12.70 12.53 19.74
C LYS A 272 12.44 11.77 21.05
N PHE A 273 12.33 12.47 22.17
CA PHE A 273 12.00 11.88 23.47
C PHE A 273 10.55 11.39 23.51
N LEU A 274 9.58 12.20 23.07
CA LEU A 274 8.17 11.86 22.95
C LEU A 274 7.96 10.68 21.99
N ARG A 275 8.67 10.65 20.85
CA ARG A 275 8.68 9.49 19.92
C ARG A 275 9.23 8.22 20.58
N ARG A 276 10.17 8.35 21.53
CA ARG A 276 10.77 7.21 22.26
C ARG A 276 9.92 6.73 23.42
N GLN A 277 9.35 7.64 24.20
CA GLN A 277 8.72 7.36 25.50
C GLN A 277 7.21 7.17 25.42
N LEU A 278 6.53 7.77 24.45
CA LEU A 278 5.10 7.56 24.27
C LEU A 278 4.90 6.43 23.26
N PRO A 279 4.43 5.24 23.68
CA PRO A 279 4.21 4.12 22.77
C PRO A 279 3.30 4.51 21.60
N TYR A 280 2.38 5.46 21.83
CA TYR A 280 1.48 6.03 20.83
C TYR A 280 2.14 7.01 19.84
N ASN A 281 3.26 7.65 20.18
CA ASN A 281 3.93 8.63 19.31
C ASN A 281 4.99 8.04 18.37
N ARG A 282 5.33 6.74 18.50
CA ARG A 282 6.10 6.04 17.45
C ARG A 282 5.37 6.05 16.11
N HIS A 283 4.06 6.29 16.15
CA HIS A 283 3.17 6.18 15.00
C HIS A 283 2.52 7.50 14.59
N VAL A 284 3.05 8.65 15.04
CA VAL A 284 2.61 9.97 14.55
C VAL A 284 3.48 10.39 13.36
N TYR A 285 2.86 10.50 12.20
CA TYR A 285 3.53 10.85 10.94
C TYR A 285 2.95 12.11 10.32
N SER A 286 3.79 12.91 9.66
CA SER A 286 3.29 13.86 8.65
C SER A 286 2.83 13.08 7.42
N ALA A 287 1.78 13.54 6.73
CA ALA A 287 1.41 12.98 5.44
C ALA A 287 2.57 13.01 4.43
N GLU A 288 3.43 14.04 4.51
CA GLU A 288 4.64 14.18 3.68
C GLU A 288 5.74 13.15 4.04
N GLU A 289 5.73 12.61 5.27
CA GLU A 289 6.71 11.61 5.72
C GLU A 289 6.31 10.18 5.29
N ARG A 290 5.15 9.98 4.66
CA ARG A 290 4.54 8.67 4.42
C ARG A 290 4.26 8.43 2.94
N THR A 291 5.32 8.04 2.23
CA THR A 291 5.23 7.65 0.81
C THR A 291 5.24 6.13 0.59
N ASP A 292 5.27 5.31 1.65
CA ASP A 292 5.51 3.86 1.56
C ASP A 292 4.26 3.06 1.10
N PHE A 293 3.74 3.30 -0.10
CA PHE A 293 2.61 2.55 -0.68
C PHE A 293 2.95 1.11 -1.01
N ALA A 294 4.07 0.95 -1.70
CA ALA A 294 4.56 -0.33 -2.15
C ALA A 294 5.53 -0.85 -1.08
N HIS A 295 5.17 -1.97 -0.47
CA HIS A 295 6.13 -2.80 0.26
C HIS A 295 6.76 -3.74 -0.76
N VAL A 296 7.90 -3.30 -1.26
CA VAL A 296 8.58 -3.99 -2.34
C VAL A 296 9.73 -4.77 -1.75
N GLU A 297 9.70 -6.07 -2.01
CA GLU A 297 10.89 -6.90 -1.93
C GLU A 297 11.44 -7.02 -3.35
N THR A 298 12.66 -6.52 -3.57
CA THR A 298 13.31 -6.65 -4.87
C THR A 298 14.34 -7.75 -4.82
N LEU A 299 14.19 -8.71 -5.73
CA LEU A 299 15.28 -9.60 -6.07
C LEU A 299 16.10 -8.99 -7.19
N SER A 300 17.31 -8.55 -6.85
CA SER A 300 18.34 -8.22 -7.85
C SER A 300 19.33 -9.36 -7.94
N PHE A 301 19.46 -9.95 -9.14
CA PHE A 301 20.39 -11.06 -9.42
C PHE A 301 21.77 -10.59 -9.89
N VAL A 302 21.91 -9.28 -10.07
CA VAL A 302 23.20 -8.61 -10.20
C VAL A 302 23.53 -8.09 -8.79
N GLU A 303 24.79 -8.13 -8.37
CA GLU A 303 25.30 -7.28 -7.30
C GLU A 303 25.69 -5.95 -7.96
N PRO A 304 24.85 -4.92 -8.12
CA PRO A 304 25.42 -3.62 -8.37
C PRO A 304 25.87 -3.07 -7.02
N GLU A 305 26.93 -2.26 -7.03
CA GLU A 305 27.27 -1.39 -5.90
C GLU A 305 26.07 -0.52 -5.46
N TYR A 306 25.05 -0.40 -6.32
CA TYR A 306 23.76 0.23 -6.09
C TYR A 306 22.60 -0.79 -6.06
N PRO A 307 21.91 -1.01 -4.92
CA PRO A 307 20.77 -1.92 -4.86
C PRO A 307 19.60 -1.33 -5.67
N PRO A 308 19.29 -1.85 -6.86
CA PRO A 308 18.30 -1.25 -7.76
C PRO A 308 16.89 -1.35 -7.15
N GLY A 309 16.69 -2.31 -6.24
CA GLY A 309 15.45 -2.46 -5.52
C GLY A 309 15.05 -1.29 -4.65
N ARG A 310 16.02 -0.70 -3.94
CA ARG A 310 15.73 0.45 -3.09
C ARG A 310 15.32 1.65 -3.94
N VAL A 311 16.07 1.91 -5.01
CA VAL A 311 15.81 3.00 -5.94
C VAL A 311 14.44 2.85 -6.60
N MET A 312 14.10 1.65 -7.05
CA MET A 312 12.81 1.36 -7.67
C MET A 312 11.66 1.50 -6.66
N THR A 313 11.83 1.02 -5.43
CA THR A 313 10.83 1.17 -4.36
C THR A 313 10.59 2.64 -4.04
N GLU A 314 11.66 3.40 -3.84
CA GLU A 314 11.60 4.85 -3.59
C GLU A 314 10.93 5.57 -4.77
N TRP A 315 11.28 5.21 -6.01
CA TRP A 315 10.69 5.77 -7.22
C TRP A 315 9.18 5.48 -7.33
N ILE A 316 8.74 4.25 -7.08
CA ILE A 316 7.29 3.89 -7.11
C ILE A 316 6.55 4.69 -6.03
N ASN A 317 7.07 4.70 -4.82
CA ASN A 317 6.50 5.40 -3.68
C ASN A 317 6.41 6.91 -3.91
N GLU A 318 7.43 7.49 -4.54
CA GLU A 318 7.44 8.89 -4.97
C GLU A 318 6.35 9.15 -6.03
N HIS A 319 6.25 8.32 -7.08
CA HIS A 319 5.28 8.54 -8.16
C HIS A 319 3.84 8.33 -7.70
N LEU A 320 3.58 7.36 -6.81
CA LEU A 320 2.27 7.15 -6.19
C LEU A 320 1.90 8.32 -5.26
N SER A 321 2.83 8.77 -4.40
CA SER A 321 2.57 9.88 -3.45
C SER A 321 2.40 11.25 -4.11
N GLN A 322 3.13 11.51 -5.20
CA GLN A 322 2.99 12.74 -5.98
C GLN A 322 1.67 12.76 -6.78
N GLY A 323 1.00 11.61 -6.87
CA GLY A 323 -0.17 11.44 -7.68
C GLY A 323 0.16 11.37 -9.17
N LEU A 324 1.40 11.10 -9.59
CA LEU A 324 1.74 11.08 -11.01
C LEU A 324 1.10 9.90 -11.76
N LEU A 325 1.04 8.74 -11.10
CA LEU A 325 0.24 7.60 -11.55
C LEU A 325 -1.26 7.84 -11.41
N VAL A 326 -1.63 8.77 -10.53
CA VAL A 326 -2.96 8.90 -9.94
C VAL A 326 -3.75 10.09 -10.50
N ASN A 327 -3.07 11.06 -11.12
CA ASN A 327 -3.67 12.22 -11.76
C ASN A 327 -4.48 11.77 -12.98
N ASP A 328 -5.58 12.48 -13.22
CA ASP A 328 -6.66 12.16 -14.16
C ASP A 328 -6.21 11.83 -15.60
N THR A 329 -4.98 12.15 -15.99
CA THR A 329 -4.47 11.89 -17.35
C THR A 329 -4.15 10.44 -17.64
N VAL A 330 -3.84 9.61 -16.63
CA VAL A 330 -3.41 8.22 -16.83
C VAL A 330 -4.45 7.21 -16.33
N LEU A 331 -4.96 7.38 -15.11
CA LEU A 331 -6.05 6.53 -14.56
C LEU A 331 -7.45 7.13 -14.75
N GLY A 332 -7.56 8.41 -15.14
CA GLY A 332 -8.83 9.14 -15.24
C GLY A 332 -9.34 9.41 -16.66
N ARG A 333 -8.78 8.77 -17.69
CA ARG A 333 -9.20 8.98 -19.10
C ARG A 333 -10.56 8.38 -19.47
N HIS A 334 -11.30 7.80 -18.52
CA HIS A 334 -12.68 7.41 -18.74
C HIS A 334 -13.59 8.59 -18.36
N GLY A 335 -14.01 9.35 -19.39
CA GLY A 335 -14.90 10.49 -19.25
C GLY A 335 -16.21 10.13 -18.55
N ASP A 336 -16.66 11.04 -17.69
CA ASP A 336 -17.99 11.19 -17.09
C ASP A 336 -18.64 9.99 -16.37
N GLY A 337 -17.96 8.85 -16.28
CA GLY A 337 -18.33 7.73 -15.43
C GLY A 337 -17.08 7.18 -14.75
N ILE A 338 -17.08 7.14 -13.42
CA ILE A 338 -16.07 6.40 -12.65
C ILE A 338 -16.10 4.98 -13.20
N PRO A 339 -15.03 4.49 -13.86
CA PRO A 339 -15.03 3.12 -14.35
C PRO A 339 -15.19 2.22 -13.12
N ALA A 340 -16.33 1.53 -13.06
CA ALA A 340 -16.55 0.52 -12.05
C ALA A 340 -15.37 -0.46 -12.14
N SER A 341 -14.77 -0.80 -10.99
CA SER A 341 -13.76 -1.85 -10.97
C SER A 341 -14.36 -3.09 -11.65
N ASP A 342 -13.59 -3.73 -12.53
CA ASP A 342 -14.03 -4.97 -13.18
C ASP A 342 -14.05 -6.10 -12.15
N TRP A 343 -15.11 -6.14 -11.35
CA TRP A 343 -15.27 -7.09 -10.26
C TRP A 343 -15.29 -8.54 -10.73
N GLU A 344 -15.46 -8.79 -12.03
CA GLU A 344 -15.42 -10.13 -12.64
C GLU A 344 -13.97 -10.56 -12.99
N ASP A 345 -13.00 -9.65 -12.95
CA ASP A 345 -11.60 -10.01 -13.18
C ASP A 345 -11.14 -11.04 -12.11
N PRO A 346 -10.60 -12.20 -12.53
CA PRO A 346 -10.20 -13.25 -11.60
C PRO A 346 -9.06 -12.84 -10.68
N ARG A 347 -8.30 -11.78 -11.02
CA ARG A 347 -7.27 -11.19 -10.15
C ARG A 347 -7.88 -10.42 -8.99
N ILE A 348 -9.13 -9.97 -9.08
CA ILE A 348 -9.85 -9.33 -7.98
C ILE A 348 -10.54 -10.44 -7.17
N ARG A 349 -10.15 -10.58 -5.89
CA ARG A 349 -10.60 -11.69 -5.05
C ARG A 349 -11.00 -11.20 -3.65
N PRO A 350 -11.95 -11.87 -2.98
CA PRO A 350 -12.21 -11.58 -1.58
C PRO A 350 -10.94 -11.77 -0.76
N LEU A 351 -10.81 -11.01 0.31
CA LEU A 351 -9.70 -11.20 1.22
C LEU A 351 -9.98 -12.43 2.09
N VAL A 352 -9.42 -13.56 1.67
CA VAL A 352 -9.44 -14.82 2.43
C VAL A 352 -8.02 -15.12 2.90
N LEU A 353 -7.89 -15.50 4.18
CA LEU A 353 -6.59 -15.78 4.79
C LEU A 353 -5.83 -16.88 4.06
N GLU A 354 -6.51 -17.98 3.72
CA GLU A 354 -5.92 -19.11 3.01
C GLU A 354 -5.39 -18.69 1.62
N ASP A 355 -6.19 -17.99 0.82
CA ASP A 355 -5.79 -17.46 -0.49
C ASP A 355 -4.60 -16.50 -0.38
N THR A 356 -4.61 -15.62 0.62
CA THR A 356 -3.51 -14.68 0.88
C THR A 356 -2.23 -15.43 1.23
N MET A 357 -2.30 -16.43 2.10
CA MET A 357 -1.17 -17.28 2.46
C MET A 357 -0.64 -18.07 1.27
N ARG A 358 -1.52 -18.54 0.38
CA ARG A 358 -1.14 -19.26 -0.83
C ARG A 358 -0.46 -18.34 -1.85
N ASN A 359 -0.97 -17.13 -2.05
CA ASN A 359 -0.36 -16.11 -2.90
C ASN A 359 1.05 -15.74 -2.38
N ASP A 360 1.16 -15.45 -1.08
CA ASP A 360 2.45 -15.14 -0.45
C ASP A 360 3.41 -16.35 -0.59
N LEU A 361 2.96 -17.58 -0.39
CA LEU A 361 3.80 -18.79 -0.52
C LEU A 361 4.29 -18.97 -1.96
N TYR A 362 3.40 -18.78 -2.94
CA TYR A 362 3.76 -18.88 -4.35
C TYR A 362 4.86 -17.87 -4.72
N MET A 363 4.73 -16.61 -4.26
CA MET A 363 5.76 -15.59 -4.46
C MET A 363 7.09 -15.96 -3.79
N GLU A 364 7.07 -16.54 -2.58
CA GLU A 364 8.29 -17.04 -1.92
C GLU A 364 8.95 -18.21 -2.65
N ILE A 365 8.15 -19.16 -3.18
CA ILE A 365 8.66 -20.26 -3.99
C ILE A 365 9.31 -19.71 -5.26
N ASP A 366 8.69 -18.73 -5.93
CA ASP A 366 9.28 -18.14 -7.13
C ASP A 366 10.56 -17.36 -6.83
N CYS A 367 10.58 -16.64 -5.70
CA CYS A 367 11.78 -16.02 -5.15
C CYS A 367 12.92 -17.03 -5.01
N TYR A 368 12.64 -18.17 -4.37
CA TYR A 368 13.59 -19.26 -4.20
C TYR A 368 14.01 -19.88 -5.53
N ARG A 369 13.08 -20.13 -6.46
CA ARG A 369 13.39 -20.69 -7.79
C ARG A 369 14.39 -19.81 -8.53
N ARG A 370 14.12 -18.51 -8.62
CA ARG A 370 15.00 -17.55 -9.32
C ARG A 370 16.34 -17.38 -8.61
N ALA A 371 16.36 -17.48 -7.27
CA ALA A 371 17.60 -17.53 -6.51
C ALA A 371 18.53 -18.66 -7.00
N VAL A 372 17.98 -19.87 -7.11
CA VAL A 372 18.72 -21.05 -7.55
C VAL A 372 19.20 -20.86 -8.99
N GLU A 373 18.34 -20.32 -9.88
CA GLU A 373 18.71 -20.00 -11.27
C GLU A 373 19.89 -19.02 -11.33
N ALA A 374 19.84 -17.96 -10.53
CA ALA A 374 20.91 -16.97 -10.49
C ALA A 374 22.23 -17.56 -9.99
N VAL A 375 22.21 -18.39 -8.93
CA VAL A 375 23.43 -19.08 -8.46
C VAL A 375 23.99 -20.04 -9.53
N LEU A 376 23.11 -20.75 -10.25
CA LEU A 376 23.52 -21.61 -11.37
C LEU A 376 24.14 -20.81 -12.52
N GLN A 377 23.57 -19.66 -12.86
CA GLN A 377 24.12 -18.76 -13.89
C GLN A 377 25.44 -18.15 -13.45
N ALA A 378 25.57 -17.78 -12.18
CA ALA A 378 26.75 -17.14 -11.62
C ALA A 378 27.97 -18.07 -11.56
N ARG A 379 27.77 -19.39 -11.52
CA ARG A 379 28.88 -20.37 -11.56
C ARG A 379 29.55 -20.52 -12.92
N LYS A 380 29.04 -19.83 -13.94
CA LYS A 380 29.80 -19.65 -15.18
C LYS A 380 31.05 -18.80 -14.86
N PRO A 381 32.22 -19.09 -15.45
CA PRO A 381 33.43 -18.32 -15.17
C PRO A 381 33.18 -16.81 -15.33
N GLY A 382 33.40 -16.03 -14.26
CA GLY A 382 33.27 -14.57 -14.27
C GLY A 382 32.14 -13.94 -13.44
N TYR A 383 31.35 -14.71 -12.67
CA TYR A 383 30.30 -14.16 -11.79
C TYR A 383 30.52 -14.55 -10.32
N THR A 384 30.40 -13.57 -9.42
CA THR A 384 30.28 -13.80 -7.96
C THR A 384 28.94 -13.26 -7.52
N SER A 385 28.07 -14.10 -6.95
CA SER A 385 26.76 -13.65 -6.44
C SER A 385 26.65 -14.05 -4.98
N LYS A 386 26.66 -13.07 -4.06
CA LYS A 386 26.11 -13.23 -2.71
C LYS A 386 24.62 -12.91 -2.78
N MET A 387 23.80 -13.91 -2.47
CA MET A 387 22.36 -13.71 -2.45
C MET A 387 21.91 -13.08 -1.12
N HIS A 388 21.17 -11.98 -1.21
CA HIS A 388 20.48 -11.34 -0.08
C HIS A 388 18.96 -11.53 -0.22
N GLY A 389 18.47 -12.73 0.09
CA GLY A 389 17.04 -13.01 0.26
C GLY A 389 16.73 -13.33 1.72
N TYR A 390 15.63 -12.78 2.24
CA TYR A 390 15.06 -13.16 3.53
C TYR A 390 13.63 -13.64 3.31
N VAL A 391 13.38 -14.94 3.51
CA VAL A 391 12.01 -15.48 3.53
C VAL A 391 11.46 -15.20 4.92
N ALA A 392 10.50 -14.29 5.03
CA ALA A 392 9.78 -14.09 6.28
C ALA A 392 8.84 -15.27 6.50
N ILE A 393 9.04 -16.04 7.59
CA ILE A 393 8.08 -17.08 7.97
C ILE A 393 6.93 -16.37 8.68
N PRO A 394 5.71 -16.35 8.13
CA PRO A 394 4.57 -15.77 8.83
C PRO A 394 4.31 -16.51 10.14
N ASN A 395 4.16 -15.76 11.23
CA ASN A 395 3.87 -16.30 12.56
C ASN A 395 2.36 -16.42 12.76
N PHE A 396 1.83 -17.62 12.55
CA PHE A 396 0.40 -17.93 12.69
C PHE A 396 -0.01 -18.44 14.08
N SER A 397 0.86 -18.32 15.09
CA SER A 397 0.53 -18.81 16.45
C SER A 397 -0.69 -18.14 17.10
N ARG A 398 -1.23 -17.09 16.48
CA ARG A 398 -2.37 -16.29 16.95
C ARG A 398 -3.61 -16.37 16.06
N VAL A 399 -3.61 -17.24 15.04
CA VAL A 399 -4.80 -17.43 14.21
C VAL A 399 -5.64 -18.53 14.84
N ASP A 400 -6.79 -18.15 15.38
CA ASP A 400 -7.81 -19.12 15.77
C ASP A 400 -8.34 -19.82 14.51
N ASN A 401 -8.57 -21.13 14.58
CA ASN A 401 -9.11 -21.94 13.46
C ASN A 401 -8.17 -22.17 12.26
N ILE A 402 -6.92 -22.58 12.50
CA ILE A 402 -6.02 -22.99 11.41
C ILE A 402 -6.57 -24.24 10.70
N THR A 403 -6.97 -24.10 9.43
CA THR A 403 -7.42 -25.22 8.59
C THR A 403 -6.27 -26.21 8.34
N PRO A 404 -6.55 -27.49 8.01
CA PRO A 404 -5.52 -28.42 7.56
C PRO A 404 -4.67 -27.86 6.41
N ARG A 405 -5.31 -27.19 5.45
CA ARG A 405 -4.64 -26.57 4.30
C ARG A 405 -3.70 -25.44 4.69
N MET A 406 -4.09 -24.59 5.65
CA MET A 406 -3.19 -23.56 6.20
C MET A 406 -1.97 -24.15 6.93
N ARG A 407 -2.12 -25.31 7.59
CA ARG A 407 -0.98 -26.03 8.19
C ARG A 407 -0.04 -26.56 7.12
N GLU A 408 -0.55 -27.06 6.01
CA GLU A 408 0.26 -27.48 4.86
C GLU A 408 1.03 -26.30 4.26
N ILE A 409 0.36 -25.18 4.01
CA ILE A 409 0.99 -23.93 3.53
C ILE A 409 2.12 -23.51 4.48
N THR A 410 1.85 -23.48 5.79
CA THR A 410 2.85 -23.12 6.81
C THR A 410 4.04 -24.09 6.82
N SER A 411 3.79 -25.38 6.65
CA SER A 411 4.85 -26.39 6.53
C SER A 411 5.71 -26.13 5.30
N MET A 412 5.08 -25.81 4.18
CA MET A 412 5.78 -25.50 2.93
C MET A 412 6.63 -24.24 3.06
N TYR A 413 6.15 -23.17 3.71
CA TYR A 413 6.97 -21.99 4.04
C TYR A 413 8.25 -22.36 4.79
N ARG A 414 8.14 -23.22 5.82
CA ARG A 414 9.31 -23.65 6.59
C ARG A 414 10.29 -24.42 5.72
N ARG A 415 9.80 -25.23 4.79
CA ARG A 415 10.64 -25.93 3.80
C ARG A 415 11.36 -24.94 2.88
N VAL A 416 10.65 -24.00 2.26
CA VAL A 416 11.26 -22.96 1.41
C VAL A 416 12.30 -22.16 2.19
N ALA A 417 11.98 -21.73 3.41
CA ALA A 417 12.89 -20.96 4.25
C ALA A 417 14.16 -21.76 4.65
N ALA A 418 14.02 -23.06 4.95
CA ALA A 418 15.16 -23.94 5.20
C ALA A 418 16.02 -24.11 3.94
N SER A 419 15.41 -24.41 2.80
CA SER A 419 16.09 -24.56 1.52
C SER A 419 16.81 -23.27 1.09
N ASN A 420 16.25 -22.09 1.37
CA ASN A 420 16.87 -20.81 1.10
C ASN A 420 18.07 -20.54 2.03
N ARG A 421 17.99 -20.95 3.30
CA ARG A 421 19.14 -20.85 4.23
C ARG A 421 20.34 -21.65 3.73
N GLU A 422 20.09 -22.85 3.21
CA GLU A 422 21.13 -23.73 2.66
C GLU A 422 21.77 -23.18 1.37
N LEU A 423 21.11 -22.30 0.61
CA LEU A 423 21.73 -21.65 -0.55
C LEU A 423 22.91 -20.74 -0.18
N ARG A 424 23.05 -20.39 1.10
CA ARG A 424 24.20 -19.62 1.61
C ARG A 424 25.47 -20.46 1.74
N GLU A 425 25.34 -21.78 1.66
CA GLU A 425 26.46 -22.72 1.74
C GLU A 425 27.01 -23.06 0.34
N ILE A 426 28.18 -23.69 0.29
CA ILE A 426 28.76 -24.18 -0.97
C ILE A 426 28.00 -25.45 -1.38
N VAL A 427 26.98 -25.29 -2.22
CA VAL A 427 26.16 -26.40 -2.70
C VAL A 427 26.71 -26.95 -4.03
N PRO A 428 26.86 -28.26 -4.29
CA PRO A 428 27.27 -28.77 -5.61
C PRO A 428 26.31 -28.36 -6.75
N THR A 429 26.81 -28.23 -7.99
CA THR A 429 26.01 -27.77 -9.15
C THR A 429 24.85 -28.72 -9.45
N GLU A 430 25.05 -30.02 -9.29
CA GLU A 430 24.02 -31.06 -9.45
C GLU A 430 22.90 -30.87 -8.43
N SER A 431 23.24 -30.53 -7.18
CA SER A 431 22.27 -30.25 -6.13
C SER A 431 21.47 -28.99 -6.43
N LEU A 432 22.10 -27.93 -6.96
CA LEU A 432 21.38 -26.74 -7.41
C LEU A 432 20.39 -27.05 -8.55
N ARG A 433 20.77 -27.88 -9.53
CA ARG A 433 19.84 -28.32 -10.60
C ARG A 433 18.66 -29.12 -10.05
N ALA A 434 18.91 -29.98 -9.05
CA ALA A 434 17.85 -30.73 -8.38
C ALA A 434 16.90 -29.79 -7.62
N ARG A 435 17.43 -28.80 -6.90
CA ARG A 435 16.65 -27.76 -6.20
C ARG A 435 15.82 -26.92 -7.16
N LEU A 436 16.35 -26.58 -8.34
CA LEU A 436 15.61 -25.86 -9.36
C LEU A 436 14.39 -26.65 -9.83
N LYS A 437 14.58 -27.93 -10.18
CA LYS A 437 13.47 -28.83 -10.56
C LYS A 437 12.45 -28.99 -9.43
N GLU A 438 12.92 -29.07 -8.18
CA GLU A 438 12.02 -29.13 -7.03
C GLU A 438 11.20 -27.85 -6.86
N ALA A 439 11.81 -26.68 -7.03
CA ALA A 439 11.12 -25.40 -6.99
C ALA A 439 10.10 -25.26 -8.14
N GLU A 440 10.44 -25.69 -9.35
CA GLU A 440 9.51 -25.73 -10.49
C GLU A 440 8.30 -26.64 -10.22
N ARG A 441 8.54 -27.80 -9.59
CA ARG A 441 7.46 -28.68 -9.14
C ARG A 441 6.57 -27.97 -8.10
N TRP A 442 7.17 -27.32 -7.10
CA TRP A 442 6.41 -26.56 -6.09
C TRP A 442 5.61 -25.42 -6.71
N MET A 443 6.15 -24.70 -7.70
CA MET A 443 5.42 -23.66 -8.42
C MET A 443 4.17 -24.21 -9.10
N THR A 444 4.22 -25.45 -9.60
CA THR A 444 3.06 -26.11 -10.20
C THR A 444 2.06 -26.55 -9.14
N GLU A 445 2.54 -27.19 -8.07
CA GLU A 445 1.71 -27.71 -6.97
C GLU A 445 0.99 -26.62 -6.16
N TRP A 446 1.65 -25.48 -5.95
CA TRP A 446 1.19 -24.39 -5.09
C TRP A 446 0.65 -23.19 -5.86
N ARG A 447 0.51 -23.30 -7.19
CA ARG A 447 -0.13 -22.29 -8.04
C ARG A 447 -1.51 -21.92 -7.47
N PRO A 448 -1.85 -20.64 -7.29
CA PRO A 448 -3.19 -20.26 -6.83
C PRO A 448 -4.29 -20.65 -7.83
N ASP A 449 -5.46 -21.05 -7.35
CA ASP A 449 -6.52 -21.58 -8.22
C ASP A 449 -7.03 -20.52 -9.22
N TRP A 450 -7.13 -19.25 -8.79
CA TRP A 450 -7.52 -18.13 -9.65
C TRP A 450 -6.56 -17.92 -10.84
N TRP A 451 -5.33 -18.41 -10.75
CA TRP A 451 -4.37 -18.34 -11.84
C TRP A 451 -4.78 -19.22 -13.01
N GLU A 452 -5.30 -20.42 -12.72
CA GLU A 452 -5.76 -21.35 -13.73
C GLU A 452 -7.03 -20.82 -14.41
N GLU A 453 -7.93 -20.18 -13.64
CA GLU A 453 -9.08 -19.45 -14.17
C GLU A 453 -8.64 -18.40 -15.19
N ARG A 454 -7.59 -17.63 -14.87
CA ARG A 454 -7.00 -16.63 -15.78
C ARG A 454 -6.39 -17.26 -17.03
N GLU A 455 -5.54 -18.29 -16.88
CA GLU A 455 -4.84 -18.92 -18.02
C GLU A 455 -5.79 -19.67 -18.95
N SER A 456 -6.84 -20.28 -18.41
CA SER A 456 -7.83 -21.00 -19.21
C SER A 456 -8.68 -20.08 -20.09
N GLY A 457 -8.69 -18.76 -19.81
CA GLY A 457 -9.58 -17.81 -20.46
C GLY A 457 -11.07 -18.11 -20.21
N VAL A 458 -11.38 -19.07 -19.33
CA VAL A 458 -12.73 -19.39 -18.91
C VAL A 458 -13.13 -18.30 -17.93
N ALA A 459 -13.63 -17.19 -18.45
CA ALA A 459 -14.40 -16.26 -17.65
C ALA A 459 -15.50 -17.07 -16.97
N ASN A 460 -15.39 -17.19 -15.65
CA ASN A 460 -16.26 -18.04 -14.84
C ASN A 460 -17.70 -17.59 -15.12
N PRO A 461 -18.58 -18.42 -15.71
CA PRO A 461 -19.97 -18.05 -15.92
C PRO A 461 -20.68 -18.15 -14.57
N ILE A 462 -20.30 -17.31 -13.62
CA ILE A 462 -21.05 -17.12 -12.38
C ILE A 462 -22.36 -16.50 -12.84
N GLY A 463 -23.39 -17.36 -12.87
CA GLY A 463 -24.71 -17.05 -13.36
C GLY A 463 -25.18 -15.76 -12.72
N ASN A 464 -25.26 -14.72 -13.54
CA ASN A 464 -26.01 -13.53 -13.25
C ASN A 464 -27.41 -14.01 -12.78
N PRO A 465 -27.78 -13.89 -11.50
CA PRO A 465 -29.12 -14.25 -11.09
C PRO A 465 -30.00 -13.28 -11.83
N LYS A 466 -30.65 -13.75 -12.90
CA LYS A 466 -31.59 -12.96 -13.69
C LYS A 466 -32.52 -12.30 -12.71
N SER A 467 -32.32 -11.00 -12.52
CA SER A 467 -33.27 -10.13 -11.87
C SER A 467 -34.55 -10.29 -12.67
N GLY A 468 -35.47 -11.07 -12.11
CA GLY A 468 -36.81 -11.26 -12.64
C GLY A 468 -37.56 -9.94 -12.54
N ARG A 469 -37.25 -8.99 -13.42
CA ARG A 469 -38.18 -7.92 -13.75
C ARG A 469 -39.27 -8.54 -14.60
N GLY A 470 -40.32 -9.00 -13.91
CA GLY A 470 -41.59 -9.32 -14.52
C GLY A 470 -42.07 -8.14 -15.35
N SER A 471 -41.99 -8.28 -16.66
CA SER A 471 -42.70 -7.46 -17.62
C SER A 471 -44.20 -7.72 -17.44
N THR A 472 -44.88 -6.83 -16.71
CA THR A 472 -46.34 -6.76 -16.73
C THR A 472 -46.77 -6.25 -18.11
N ALA A 473 -47.25 -7.19 -18.93
CA ALA A 473 -47.93 -6.89 -20.17
C ALA A 473 -49.18 -6.04 -19.87
N ARG A 474 -49.21 -4.80 -20.39
CA ARG A 474 -50.43 -4.01 -20.49
C ARG A 474 -51.28 -4.57 -21.63
N THR A 475 -52.45 -5.09 -21.30
CA THR A 475 -53.56 -5.30 -22.22
C THR A 475 -54.09 -3.95 -22.71
N PRO A 476 -54.39 -3.77 -24.00
CA PRO A 476 -55.12 -2.60 -24.47
C PRO A 476 -56.61 -2.79 -24.20
N ARG A 477 -57.25 -1.79 -23.60
CA ARG A 477 -58.72 -1.68 -23.59
C ARG A 477 -59.17 -0.97 -24.86
N SER A 478 -60.02 -1.65 -25.63
CA SER A 478 -61.09 -1.05 -26.43
C SER A 478 -62.30 -0.79 -25.55
#